data_AF-A0A0E0QR36-F1
#
_entry.id   AF-A0A0E0QR36-F1
#
_cell.length_a   1.000
_cell.length_b   1.000
_cell.length_c   1.000
_cell.angle_alpha   90.00
_cell.angle_beta   90.00
_cell.angle_gamma   90.00
#
_symmetry.space_group_name_H-M   'P 1'
#
loop_
_entity.id
_entity.type
_entity.pdbx_description
1 polymer ?
#
loop_
_entity_poly.entity_id
_entity_poly.type
_entity_poly.pdbx_seq_one_letter_code
_entity_poly.pdbx_strand_id
1 'polypeptide(L)'
;MADESYLTNSYLDTPIDWIAGVPTVRLGDVCSFVRTLDPTSFALRVDEDEANSCARAPGLILNTYSDVFDVLRDEFPRVYTIGPLGADRANNLVGGGAAGLSLWEEDAACMAWLDEQPTGSVLYVSFGSLT
;
A
#
# COMPACT_ATOMS: atom_id res chain seq x y z
N MET A 1 0.98 0.68 23.03
CA MET A 1 0.79 -0.66 23.63
C MET A 1 1.77 -0.79 24.79
N ALA A 2 1.33 -1.28 25.95
CA ALA A 2 2.11 -1.23 27.18
C ALA A 2 3.13 -2.38 27.36
N ASP A 3 2.99 -3.50 26.62
CA ASP A 3 3.85 -4.69 26.74
C ASP A 3 3.64 -5.65 25.54
N GLU A 4 4.64 -6.47 25.16
CA GLU A 4 4.62 -7.39 24.00
C GLU A 4 3.60 -8.53 24.09
N SER A 5 2.98 -8.73 25.25
CA SER A 5 1.94 -9.75 25.45
C SER A 5 0.75 -9.64 24.49
N TYR A 6 0.50 -8.48 23.88
CA TYR A 6 -0.55 -8.32 22.84
C TYR A 6 -0.30 -9.17 21.58
N LEU A 7 0.96 -9.55 21.32
CA LEU A 7 1.32 -10.38 20.15
C LEU A 7 0.84 -11.82 20.30
N THR A 8 0.60 -12.28 21.53
CA THR A 8 0.30 -13.69 21.83
C THR A 8 -1.06 -13.87 22.51
N ASN A 9 -1.68 -12.81 23.03
CA ASN A 9 -2.91 -12.89 23.81
C ASN A 9 -4.21 -12.74 22.99
N SER A 10 -4.17 -12.97 21.67
CA SER A 10 -5.29 -12.81 20.71
C SER A 10 -5.87 -11.38 20.61
N TYR A 11 -5.27 -10.37 21.25
CA TYR A 11 -5.74 -8.98 21.14
C TYR A 11 -5.76 -8.48 19.69
N LEU A 12 -4.78 -8.89 18.89
CA LEU A 12 -4.73 -8.57 17.46
C LEU A 12 -5.84 -9.24 16.64
N ASP A 13 -6.53 -10.26 17.17
CA ASP A 13 -7.68 -10.89 16.51
C ASP A 13 -9.00 -10.15 16.74
N THR A 14 -8.98 -9.02 17.47
CA THR A 14 -10.17 -8.18 17.71
C THR A 14 -10.81 -7.77 16.38
N PRO A 15 -12.10 -8.05 16.15
CA PRO A 15 -12.75 -7.72 14.89
C PRO A 15 -13.01 -6.21 14.76
N ILE A 16 -12.86 -5.71 13.53
CA ILE A 16 -13.20 -4.36 13.10
C ILE A 16 -14.18 -4.51 11.93
N ASP A 17 -15.44 -4.20 12.19
CA ASP A 17 -16.57 -4.38 11.27
C ASP A 17 -17.32 -3.06 10.98
N TRP A 18 -16.80 -1.93 11.48
CA TRP A 18 -17.44 -0.63 11.40
C TRP A 18 -16.89 0.28 10.28
N ILE A 19 -15.91 -0.18 9.49
CA ILE A 19 -15.35 0.59 8.36
C ILE A 19 -16.19 0.35 7.11
N ALA A 20 -16.79 1.41 6.57
CA ALA A 20 -17.60 1.33 5.37
C ALA A 20 -16.77 0.87 4.15
N GLY A 21 -17.33 -0.03 3.32
CA GLY A 21 -16.66 -0.53 2.12
C GLY A 21 -15.54 -1.54 2.37
N VAL A 22 -15.22 -1.85 3.63
CA VAL A 22 -14.18 -2.81 4.02
C VAL A 22 -14.85 -4.02 4.70
N PRO A 23 -14.60 -5.26 4.25
CA PRO A 23 -15.05 -6.46 4.96
C PRO A 23 -14.52 -6.48 6.40
N THR A 24 -15.13 -7.26 7.29
CA THR A 24 -14.60 -7.40 8.66
C THR A 24 -13.13 -7.82 8.63
N VAL A 25 -12.28 -6.98 9.22
CA VAL A 25 -10.84 -7.24 9.38
C VAL A 25 -10.51 -7.42 10.85
N ARG A 26 -9.29 -7.88 11.15
CA ARG A 26 -8.78 -7.94 12.51
C ARG A 26 -7.96 -6.69 12.80
N LEU A 27 -7.84 -6.33 14.08
CA LEU A 27 -6.97 -5.24 14.50
C LEU A 27 -5.53 -5.44 14.01
N GLY A 28 -5.05 -6.69 13.96
CA GLY A 28 -3.74 -7.05 13.43
C GLY A 28 -3.52 -6.72 11.95
N ASP A 29 -4.59 -6.65 11.16
CA ASP A 29 -4.54 -6.33 9.73
C ASP A 29 -4.40 -4.82 9.48
N VAL A 30 -4.67 -3.99 10.50
CA VAL A 30 -4.56 -2.53 10.43
C VAL A 30 -3.10 -2.09 10.59
N CYS A 31 -2.71 -0.97 9.98
CA CYS A 31 -1.36 -0.39 10.08
C CYS A 31 -0.89 -0.34 11.55
N SER A 32 0.35 -0.76 11.82
CA SER A 32 0.93 -0.74 13.16
C SER A 32 1.05 0.68 13.74
N PHE A 33 1.12 1.70 12.88
CA PHE A 33 1.26 3.10 13.28
C PHE A 33 0.06 3.61 14.08
N VAL A 34 -1.15 3.13 13.78
CA VAL A 34 -2.36 3.48 14.54
C VAL A 34 -2.62 2.54 15.73
N ARG A 35 -1.88 1.44 15.87
CA ARG A 35 -2.01 0.45 16.96
C ARG A 35 -1.23 0.87 18.21
N THR A 36 -1.37 2.11 18.65
CA THR A 36 -0.66 2.64 19.82
C THR A 36 -1.60 3.24 20.86
N LEU A 37 -1.13 3.28 22.11
CA LEU A 37 -1.79 3.98 23.22
C LEU A 37 -1.03 5.26 23.61
N ASP A 38 0.13 5.49 22.98
CA ASP A 38 0.90 6.69 23.19
C ASP A 38 0.32 7.82 22.33
N PRO A 39 -0.35 8.83 22.92
CA PRO A 39 -0.95 9.92 22.17
C PRO A 39 0.11 10.84 21.55
N THR A 40 1.38 10.69 21.91
CA THR A 40 2.50 11.46 21.36
C THR A 40 3.27 10.72 20.27
N SER A 41 2.84 9.50 19.92
CA SER A 41 3.48 8.67 18.90
C SER A 41 3.61 9.43 17.58
N PHE A 42 4.84 9.53 17.08
CA PHE A 42 5.12 10.22 15.82
C PHE A 42 4.38 9.59 14.65
N ALA A 43 4.38 8.26 14.55
CA ALA A 43 3.74 7.55 13.45
C ALA A 43 2.21 7.76 13.43
N LEU A 44 1.56 7.70 14.60
CA LEU A 44 0.13 8.02 14.72
C LEU A 44 -0.18 9.44 14.29
N ARG A 45 0.66 10.42 14.68
CA ARG A 45 0.49 11.82 14.30
C ARG A 45 0.63 12.05 12.79
N VAL A 46 1.56 11.35 12.14
CA VAL A 46 1.72 11.42 10.67
C VAL A 46 0.46 10.91 9.98
N ASP A 47 -0.07 9.75 10.39
CA ASP A 47 -1.29 9.19 9.82
C ASP A 47 -2.52 10.08 10.07
N GLU A 48 -2.63 10.66 11.27
CA GLU A 48 -3.70 11.60 11.61
C GLU A 48 -3.63 12.88 10.77
N ASP A 49 -2.43 13.46 10.62
CA ASP A 49 -2.21 14.67 9.81
C ASP A 49 -2.53 14.41 8.33
N GLU A 50 -2.16 13.23 7.80
CA GLU A 50 -2.48 12.81 6.44
C GLU A 50 -3.99 12.63 6.24
N ALA A 51 -4.66 11.87 7.12
CA ALA A 51 -6.10 11.64 7.04
C ALA A 51 -6.89 12.97 7.10
N ASN A 52 -6.51 13.85 8.02
CA ASN A 52 -7.11 15.18 8.14
C ASN A 52 -6.82 16.06 6.92
N SER A 53 -5.65 15.91 6.29
CA SER A 53 -5.32 16.64 5.07
C SER A 53 -6.14 16.15 3.87
N CYS A 54 -6.34 14.83 3.76
CA CYS A 54 -7.25 14.23 2.77
C CYS A 54 -8.68 14.73 2.93
N ALA A 55 -9.21 14.78 4.17
CA ALA A 55 -10.56 15.27 4.46
C ALA A 55 -10.80 16.73 4.07
N ARG A 56 -9.75 17.57 4.13
CA ARG A 56 -9.82 18.98 3.71
C ARG A 56 -9.44 19.21 2.25
N ALA A 57 -8.91 18.20 1.56
CA ALA A 57 -8.43 18.35 0.21
C ALA A 57 -9.59 18.64 -0.76
N PRO A 58 -9.39 19.50 -1.77
CA PRO A 58 -10.41 19.74 -2.78
C PRO A 58 -10.66 18.52 -3.67
N GLY A 59 -9.76 17.54 -3.66
CA GLY A 59 -9.89 16.25 -4.32
C GLY A 59 -8.68 15.36 -4.03
N LEU A 60 -8.85 14.06 -4.25
CA LEU A 60 -7.84 13.03 -4.05
C LEU A 60 -7.38 12.47 -5.39
N ILE A 61 -6.07 12.27 -5.53
CA ILE A 61 -5.46 11.56 -6.66
C ILE A 61 -4.81 10.29 -6.09
N LEU A 62 -5.32 9.13 -6.47
CA LEU A 62 -4.92 7.84 -5.94
C LEU A 62 -4.24 7.01 -7.02
N ASN A 63 -3.05 6.49 -6.69
CA ASN A 63 -2.33 5.54 -7.53
C ASN A 63 -2.92 4.13 -7.37
N THR A 64 -4.14 3.95 -7.84
CA THR A 64 -4.89 2.68 -7.79
C THR A 64 -5.73 2.53 -9.06
N TYR A 65 -6.25 1.32 -9.27
CA TYR A 65 -7.19 1.01 -10.36
C TYR A 65 -8.56 1.67 -10.12
N SER A 66 -9.33 1.91 -11.19
CA SER A 66 -10.61 2.63 -11.14
C SER A 66 -11.71 2.00 -10.27
N ASP A 67 -11.61 0.70 -10.04
CA ASP A 67 -12.72 -0.12 -9.56
C ASP A 67 -12.67 -0.38 -8.05
N VAL A 68 -11.73 0.23 -7.32
CA VAL A 68 -11.38 -0.23 -5.97
C VAL A 68 -12.12 0.52 -4.85
N PHE A 69 -12.77 1.68 -5.08
CA PHE A 69 -13.34 2.46 -3.96
C PHE A 69 -14.53 3.37 -4.32
N ASP A 70 -15.70 2.78 -4.57
CA ASP A 70 -16.94 3.58 -4.70
C ASP A 70 -17.30 4.33 -3.42
N VAL A 71 -17.07 3.71 -2.25
CA VAL A 71 -17.36 4.33 -0.95
C VAL A 71 -16.56 5.63 -0.72
N LEU A 72 -15.33 5.74 -1.24
CA LEU A 72 -14.56 6.98 -1.14
C LEU A 72 -15.18 8.10 -1.98
N ARG A 73 -15.91 7.79 -3.06
CA ARG A 73 -16.59 8.81 -3.88
C ARG A 73 -17.81 9.39 -3.17
N ASP A 74 -18.39 8.66 -2.23
CA ASP A 74 -19.48 9.15 -1.38
C ASP A 74 -18.96 10.09 -0.28
N GLU A 75 -17.73 9.86 0.20
CA GLU A 75 -17.12 10.64 1.28
C GLU A 75 -16.34 11.87 0.79
N PHE A 76 -15.71 11.78 -0.39
CA PHE A 76 -14.86 12.84 -0.94
C PHE A 76 -15.44 13.41 -2.23
N PRO A 77 -15.49 14.75 -2.39
CA PRO A 77 -16.18 15.39 -3.51
C PRO A 77 -15.56 15.09 -4.88
N ARG A 78 -14.27 14.77 -4.93
CA ARG A 78 -13.51 14.48 -6.17
C ARG A 78 -12.44 13.44 -5.89
N VAL A 79 -12.55 12.27 -6.51
CA VAL A 79 -11.55 11.19 -6.41
C VAL A 79 -11.14 10.77 -7.82
N TYR A 80 -9.84 10.84 -8.11
CA TYR A 80 -9.25 10.44 -9.38
C TYR A 80 -8.30 9.27 -9.17
N THR A 81 -8.55 8.17 -9.87
CA THR A 81 -7.68 6.99 -9.88
C THR A 81 -6.82 7.04 -11.14
N ILE A 82 -5.49 7.10 -10.99
CA ILE A 82 -4.55 7.26 -12.11
C ILE A 82 -3.61 6.06 -12.28
N GLY A 83 -3.91 4.94 -11.60
CA GLY A 83 -2.94 3.89 -11.37
C GLY A 83 -3.39 2.50 -11.82
N PRO A 84 -2.50 1.51 -11.57
CA PRO A 84 -1.17 1.70 -10.99
C PRO A 84 -0.19 2.24 -12.02
N LEU A 85 0.52 3.31 -11.65
CA LEU A 85 1.47 4.03 -12.52
C LEU A 85 2.54 3.11 -13.15
N GLY A 86 2.82 1.95 -12.54
CA GLY A 86 3.75 0.96 -13.07
C GLY A 86 3.20 0.10 -14.21
N ALA A 87 1.88 -0.13 -14.27
CA ALA A 87 1.28 -1.01 -15.29
C ALA A 87 1.14 -0.31 -16.65
N ASP A 88 0.72 0.97 -16.66
CA ASP A 88 0.55 1.73 -17.91
C ASP A 88 1.87 2.01 -18.62
N ARG A 89 2.99 2.06 -17.88
CA ARG A 89 4.33 2.24 -18.46
C ARG A 89 4.90 0.95 -19.05
N ALA A 90 4.58 -0.21 -18.47
CA ALA A 90 4.95 -1.51 -19.03
C ALA A 90 4.31 -1.77 -20.41
N ASN A 91 3.11 -1.21 -20.67
CA ASN A 91 2.42 -1.39 -21.96
C ASN A 91 2.93 -0.45 -23.08
N ASN A 92 3.68 0.61 -22.75
CA ASN A 92 4.18 1.59 -23.73
C ASN A 92 5.60 1.27 -24.25
N LEU A 93 6.11 0.06 -24.01
CA LEU A 93 7.49 -0.37 -24.28
C LEU A 93 7.88 -0.61 -25.76
N VAL A 94 7.06 -0.18 -26.73
CA VAL A 94 7.43 -0.30 -28.17
C VAL A 94 8.57 0.68 -28.56
N GLY A 95 9.08 1.50 -27.63
CA GLY A 95 9.93 2.66 -27.94
C GLY A 95 11.32 2.76 -27.29
N GLY A 96 11.88 1.71 -26.69
CA GLY A 96 13.33 1.61 -26.42
C GLY A 96 14.00 2.72 -25.60
N GLY A 97 13.32 3.38 -24.66
CA GLY A 97 13.91 4.37 -23.74
C GLY A 97 13.48 4.11 -22.30
N ALA A 98 14.45 4.09 -21.37
CA ALA A 98 14.35 3.77 -19.94
C ALA A 98 12.92 3.91 -19.35
N ALA A 99 12.28 2.78 -19.08
CA ALA A 99 10.83 2.70 -18.85
C ALA A 99 10.48 1.99 -17.53
N GLY A 100 11.12 2.43 -16.45
CA GLY A 100 10.77 2.04 -15.08
C GLY A 100 10.21 3.22 -14.27
N LEU A 101 9.53 2.93 -13.15
CA LEU A 101 9.36 3.91 -12.07
C LEU A 101 10.65 4.06 -11.24
N SER A 102 11.63 3.18 -11.46
CA SER A 102 12.95 3.23 -10.84
C SER A 102 13.75 4.40 -11.40
N LEU A 103 14.39 5.16 -10.51
CA LEU A 103 15.41 6.14 -10.87
C LEU A 103 16.81 5.52 -10.99
N TRP A 104 16.93 4.23 -10.71
CA TRP A 104 18.18 3.47 -10.74
C TRP A 104 18.33 2.73 -12.07
N GLU A 105 19.58 2.52 -12.47
CA GLU A 105 19.92 1.65 -13.60
C GLU A 105 19.45 0.23 -13.32
N GLU A 106 18.78 -0.38 -14.30
CA GLU A 106 18.23 -1.72 -14.18
C GLU A 106 19.35 -2.77 -14.35
N ASP A 107 19.40 -3.73 -13.43
CA ASP A 107 20.32 -4.86 -13.53
C ASP A 107 19.72 -5.96 -14.43
N ALA A 108 20.23 -6.04 -15.66
CA ALA A 108 19.82 -7.04 -16.63
C ALA A 108 20.25 -8.48 -16.26
N ALA A 109 21.20 -8.67 -15.33
CA ALA A 109 21.69 -9.99 -14.96
C ALA A 109 20.60 -10.85 -14.29
N CYS A 110 19.72 -10.23 -13.50
CA CYS A 110 18.60 -10.92 -12.87
C CYS A 110 17.60 -11.47 -13.90
N MET A 111 17.33 -10.68 -14.95
CA MET A 111 16.43 -11.09 -16.04
C MET A 111 17.03 -12.22 -16.88
N ALA A 112 18.32 -12.11 -17.24
CA ALA A 112 19.01 -13.18 -17.97
C ALA A 112 19.01 -14.50 -17.19
N TRP A 113 19.22 -14.45 -15.87
CA TRP A 113 19.13 -15.64 -15.02
C TRP A 113 17.70 -16.23 -14.96
N LEU A 114 16.68 -15.36 -14.94
CA LEU A 114 15.27 -15.76 -14.90
C LEU A 114 14.85 -16.49 -16.18
N ASP A 115 15.33 -16.04 -17.34
CA ASP A 115 15.04 -16.63 -18.66
C ASP A 115 15.51 -18.09 -18.79
N GLU A 116 16.50 -18.50 -17.98
CA GLU A 116 17.03 -19.88 -17.96
C GLU A 116 16.19 -20.83 -17.09
N GLN A 117 15.24 -20.32 -16.29
CA GLN A 117 14.47 -21.12 -15.35
C GLN A 117 13.16 -21.66 -15.98
N PRO A 118 12.71 -22.87 -15.60
CA PRO A 118 11.39 -23.36 -15.99
C PRO A 118 10.24 -22.44 -15.55
N THR A 119 9.15 -22.41 -16.32
CA THR A 119 7.97 -21.63 -15.98
C THR A 119 7.41 -22.01 -14.60
N GLY A 120 7.23 -21.03 -13.73
CA GLY A 120 6.66 -21.21 -12.39
C GLY A 120 7.60 -21.84 -11.36
N SER A 121 8.91 -21.95 -11.64
CA SER A 121 9.86 -22.56 -10.70
C SER A 121 10.59 -21.58 -9.77
N VAL A 122 10.44 -20.28 -9.97
CA VAL A 122 11.21 -19.24 -9.26
C VAL A 122 10.36 -18.58 -8.18
N LEU A 123 10.94 -18.42 -6.99
CA LEU A 123 10.36 -17.64 -5.90
C LEU A 123 11.02 -16.26 -5.84
N TYR A 124 10.23 -15.20 -5.99
CA TYR A 124 10.66 -13.84 -5.72
C TYR A 124 10.45 -13.51 -4.24
N VAL A 125 11.49 -13.01 -3.57
CA VAL A 125 11.42 -12.57 -2.17
C VAL A 125 11.89 -11.14 -2.07
N SER A 126 11.03 -10.27 -1.52
CA SER A 126 11.35 -8.88 -1.22
C SER A 126 10.57 -8.46 0.03
N PHE A 127 11.26 -7.81 0.96
CA PHE A 127 10.66 -7.25 2.18
C PHE A 127 10.39 -5.74 2.05
N GLY A 128 10.57 -5.18 0.86
CA GLY A 128 10.50 -3.74 0.63
C GLY A 128 11.82 -3.01 0.94
N SER A 129 11.83 -1.71 0.70
CA SER A 129 13.01 -0.86 0.86
C SER A 129 13.09 -0.12 2.20
N LEU A 130 12.05 -0.23 3.03
CA LEU A 130 12.00 0.36 4.37
C LEU A 130 12.49 -0.67 5.39
N THR A 131 13.39 -0.24 6.26
CA THR A 131 13.96 -1.02 7.38
C THR A 131 13.47 -0.49 8.71
#